data_AF-A0A014P8F7-F1
#
_entry.id   AF-A0A014P8F7-F1
#
_cell.length_a   1.000
_cell.length_b   1.000
_cell.length_c   1.000
_cell.angle_alpha   90.00
_cell.angle_beta   90.00
_cell.angle_gamma   90.00
#
_symmetry.space_group_name_H-M   'P 1'
#
loop_
_entity.id
_entity.type
_entity.pdbx_description
1 polymer ?
#
loop_
_entity_poly.entity_id
_entity_poly.type
_entity_poly.pdbx_seq_one_letter_code
_entity_poly.pdbx_strand_id
1 'polypeptide(L)'
;MGMTMVEKILARASGRPAVQAGDTVVAKVDMNILIDLMFTQWPDPLSIADAERTAVILDHAVPAPSVVDANAAVLAREFAA
;
A
#
# COMPACT_ATOMS: atom_id res chain seq x y z
N MET A 1 -15.14 -29.61 3.69
CA MET A 1 -15.44 -28.23 4.16
C MET A 1 -15.01 -27.28 3.06
N GLY A 2 -15.76 -26.20 2.82
CA GLY A 2 -15.40 -25.21 1.78
C GLY A 2 -14.45 -24.13 2.31
N MET A 3 -13.88 -23.33 1.41
CA MET A 3 -13.10 -22.15 1.76
C MET A 3 -13.97 -21.06 2.42
N THR A 4 -13.39 -20.38 3.40
CA THR A 4 -13.87 -19.11 3.96
C THR A 4 -13.81 -17.99 2.93
N MET A 5 -14.38 -16.82 3.25
CA MET A 5 -14.30 -15.66 2.36
C MET A 5 -12.87 -15.15 2.15
N VAL A 6 -12.06 -15.11 3.21
CA VAL A 6 -10.65 -14.69 3.12
C VAL A 6 -9.86 -15.65 2.23
N GLU A 7 -10.01 -16.95 2.43
CA GLU A 7 -9.36 -17.97 1.59
C GLU A 7 -9.77 -17.86 0.13
N LYS A 8 -11.05 -17.60 -0.18
CA LYS A 8 -11.49 -17.36 -1.57
C LYS A 8 -10.83 -16.13 -2.20
N ILE A 9 -10.73 -15.02 -1.46
CA ILE A 9 -10.10 -13.78 -1.95
C ILE A 9 -8.60 -14.03 -2.21
N LEU A 10 -7.91 -14.67 -1.27
CA LEU A 10 -6.48 -14.99 -1.40
C LEU A 10 -6.20 -16.02 -2.48
N ALA A 11 -7.04 -17.07 -2.60
CA ALA A 11 -6.95 -18.04 -3.70
C ALA A 11 -7.08 -17.35 -5.06
N ARG A 12 -8.10 -16.50 -5.23
CA ARG A 12 -8.29 -15.68 -6.44
C ARG A 12 -7.08 -14.78 -6.70
N ALA A 13 -6.64 -14.01 -5.71
CA ALA A 13 -5.56 -13.02 -5.86
C ALA A 13 -4.18 -13.67 -6.12
N SER A 14 -3.99 -14.92 -5.66
CA SER A 14 -2.78 -15.71 -5.91
C SER A 14 -2.86 -16.63 -7.13
N GLY A 15 -4.00 -16.66 -7.84
CA GLY A 15 -4.23 -17.55 -8.98
C GLY A 15 -4.30 -19.04 -8.62
N ARG A 16 -4.57 -19.37 -7.35
CA ARG A 16 -4.63 -20.75 -6.84
C ARG A 16 -6.08 -21.24 -6.81
N PRO A 17 -6.33 -22.55 -7.03
CA PRO A 17 -7.68 -23.11 -6.96
C PRO A 17 -8.23 -23.14 -5.52
N ALA A 18 -7.35 -23.24 -4.52
CA ALA A 18 -7.67 -23.17 -3.10
C ALA A 18 -6.45 -22.73 -2.29
N VAL A 19 -6.71 -22.18 -1.10
CA VAL A 19 -5.71 -21.93 -0.04
C VAL A 19 -6.33 -22.27 1.31
N GLN A 20 -5.50 -22.45 2.33
CA GLN A 20 -5.92 -22.65 3.71
C GLN A 20 -5.05 -21.83 4.68
N ALA A 21 -5.54 -21.66 5.91
CA ALA A 21 -4.74 -21.07 6.98
C ALA A 21 -3.39 -21.80 7.15
N GLY A 22 -2.29 -21.03 7.19
CA GLY A 22 -0.92 -21.54 7.24
C GLY A 22 -0.20 -21.53 5.89
N ASP A 23 -0.93 -21.37 4.77
CA ASP A 23 -0.29 -21.18 3.46
C ASP A 23 0.35 -19.80 3.33
N THR A 24 1.56 -19.74 2.79
CA THR A 24 2.17 -18.50 2.29
C THR A 24 1.93 -18.39 0.78
N VAL A 25 1.38 -17.27 0.33
CA VAL A 25 1.08 -17.02 -1.09
C VAL A 25 1.58 -15.67 -1.54
N VAL A 26 1.91 -15.57 -2.84
CA VAL A 26 2.09 -14.28 -3.51
C VAL A 26 0.75 -13.87 -4.10
N ALA A 27 0.22 -12.73 -3.67
CA ALA A 27 -1.08 -12.22 -4.11
C ALA A 27 -0.90 -10.94 -4.94
N LYS A 28 -1.67 -10.82 -6.02
CA LYS A 28 -1.78 -9.57 -6.78
C LYS A 28 -2.46 -8.52 -5.92
N VAL A 29 -1.82 -7.36 -5.77
CA VAL A 29 -2.38 -6.20 -5.07
C VAL A 29 -3.30 -5.43 -6.02
N ASP A 30 -4.53 -5.17 -5.57
CA ASP A 30 -5.51 -4.41 -6.34
C ASP A 30 -5.49 -2.90 -6.03
N MET A 31 -5.04 -2.51 -4.84
CA MET A 31 -4.80 -1.11 -4.44
C MET A 31 -3.73 -1.05 -3.35
N ASN A 32 -2.79 -0.13 -3.48
CA ASN A 32 -1.80 0.25 -2.47
C ASN A 32 -2.10 1.67 -1.98
N ILE A 33 -2.00 1.91 -0.68
CA ILE A 33 -2.25 3.22 -0.08
C ILE A 33 -1.01 3.63 0.70
N LEU A 34 -0.50 4.82 0.38
CA LEU A 34 0.58 5.49 1.10
C LEU A 34 0.00 6.69 1.84
N ILE A 35 0.42 6.88 3.09
CA ILE A 35 0.02 8.02 3.91
C ILE A 35 1.23 8.91 4.22
N ASP A 36 0.98 10.20 4.47
CA ASP A 36 1.98 11.23 4.79
C ASP A 36 3.09 10.79 5.77
N LEU A 37 2.74 10.09 6.85
CA LEU A 37 3.71 9.64 7.85
C LEU A 37 4.77 8.69 7.28
N MET A 38 4.44 7.91 6.24
CA MET A 38 5.40 7.01 5.58
C MET A 38 6.51 7.79 4.87
N PHE A 39 6.24 9.03 4.46
CA PHE A 39 7.21 9.90 3.80
C PHE A 39 8.20 10.56 4.77
N THR A 40 7.99 10.45 6.09
CA THR A 40 8.97 10.93 7.09
C THR A 40 10.23 10.07 7.14
N GLN A 41 10.15 8.82 6.67
CA GLN A 41 11.25 7.86 6.58
C GLN A 41 11.25 7.15 5.22
N TRP A 42 11.02 7.91 4.16
CA TRP A 42 10.83 7.36 2.81
C TRP A 42 12.10 6.65 2.30
N PRO A 43 12.03 5.34 1.96
CA PRO A 43 13.22 4.57 1.55
C PRO A 43 13.63 4.75 0.08
N ASP A 44 13.00 5.67 -0.66
CA ASP A 44 13.23 5.97 -2.08
C ASP A 44 13.21 4.73 -3.02
N PRO A 45 12.04 4.34 -3.57
CA PRO A 45 11.92 3.15 -4.40
C PRO A 45 12.49 3.35 -5.81
N LEU A 46 13.08 2.29 -6.39
CA LEU A 46 13.58 2.30 -7.77
C LEU A 46 12.49 2.54 -8.82
N SER A 47 11.28 2.03 -8.57
CA SER A 47 10.11 2.18 -9.45
C SER A 47 8.82 1.83 -8.73
N ILE A 48 7.69 2.32 -9.26
CA ILE A 48 6.35 1.95 -8.81
C ILE A 48 5.79 0.86 -9.71
N ALA A 49 5.33 -0.22 -9.09
CA ALA A 49 4.83 -1.39 -9.79
C ALA A 49 3.56 -1.08 -10.61
N ASP A 50 2.65 -0.28 -10.05
CA ASP A 50 1.42 0.15 -10.71
C ASP A 50 0.94 1.47 -10.09
N ALA A 51 1.07 2.57 -10.86
CA ALA A 51 0.70 3.91 -10.40
C ALA A 51 -0.82 4.11 -10.37
N GLU A 52 -1.58 3.48 -11.27
CA GLU A 52 -3.04 3.58 -11.29
C GLU A 52 -3.68 2.86 -10.08
N ARG A 53 -2.95 1.91 -9.50
CA ARG A 53 -3.33 1.20 -8.27
C ARG A 53 -2.61 1.71 -7.02
N THR A 54 -2.02 2.89 -7.05
CA THR A 54 -1.38 3.50 -5.89
C THR A 54 -2.01 4.84 -5.57
N ALA A 55 -2.56 4.97 -4.36
CA ALA A 55 -3.10 6.23 -3.86
C ALA A 55 -2.19 6.81 -2.78
N VAL A 56 -1.95 8.12 -2.85
CA VAL A 56 -1.24 8.88 -1.81
C VAL A 56 -2.24 9.76 -1.08
N ILE A 57 -2.34 9.62 0.24
CA ILE A 57 -3.29 10.34 1.08
C ILE A 57 -2.52 11.14 2.12
N LEU A 58 -2.81 12.45 2.21
CA LEU A 58 -2.26 13.33 3.25
C LEU A 58 -3.40 13.67 4.22
N ASP A 59 -3.43 13.02 5.39
CA ASP A 59 -4.53 13.14 6.35
C ASP A 59 -4.10 13.18 7.82
N HIS A 60 -2.96 12.59 8.20
CA HIS A 60 -2.57 12.48 9.61
C HIS A 60 -1.91 13.76 10.14
N ALA A 61 -1.07 14.40 9.32
CA ALA A 61 -0.26 15.56 9.68
C ALA A 61 -0.65 16.78 8.83
N VAL A 62 -1.95 17.03 8.71
CA VAL A 62 -2.51 18.16 7.95
C VAL A 62 -3.45 19.00 8.84
N PRO A 63 -3.14 20.29 9.10
CA PRO A 63 -1.91 21.01 8.75
C PRO A 63 -0.65 20.45 9.43
N ALA A 64 0.52 20.61 8.81
CA ALA A 64 1.78 20.07 9.30
C ALA A 64 2.15 20.64 10.69
N PRO A 65 2.29 19.80 11.74
CA PRO A 65 2.63 20.27 13.09
C PRO A 65 4.15 20.46 13.30
N SER A 66 4.98 19.93 12.39
CA SER A 66 6.43 20.09 12.44
C SER A 66 7.05 20.31 11.05
N VAL A 67 8.31 20.73 11.03
CA VAL A 67 9.10 20.85 9.78
C VAL A 67 9.28 19.48 9.11
N VAL A 68 9.40 18.41 9.90
CA VAL A 68 9.54 17.04 9.36
C VAL A 68 8.28 16.65 8.60
N ASP A 69 7.10 16.92 9.17
CA ASP A 69 5.82 16.63 8.52
C ASP A 69 5.60 17.50 7.28
N ALA A 70 6.00 18.77 7.34
CA ALA A 70 5.93 19.66 6.19
C ALA A 70 6.79 19.16 5.03
N ASN A 71 8.02 18.70 5.32
CA ASN A 71 8.92 18.12 4.33
C ASN A 71 8.39 16.79 3.78
N ALA A 72 7.83 15.93 4.64
CA ALA A 72 7.20 14.67 4.23
C ALA A 72 6.02 14.93 3.27
N ALA A 73 5.18 15.93 3.55
CA ALA A 73 4.09 16.32 2.67
C ALA A 73 4.59 16.87 1.32
N VAL A 74 5.72 17.59 1.29
CA VAL A 74 6.37 18.02 0.03
C VAL A 74 6.82 16.80 -0.77
N LEU A 75 7.59 15.91 -0.14
CA LEU A 75 8.10 14.69 -0.76
C LEU A 75 6.97 13.81 -1.29
N ALA A 76 5.87 13.65 -0.54
CA ALA A 76 4.72 12.87 -0.97
C ALA A 76 4.06 13.43 -2.23
N ARG A 77 3.98 14.76 -2.38
CA ARG A 77 3.43 15.40 -3.58
C ARG A 77 4.39 15.29 -4.77
N GLU A 78 5.69 15.40 -4.54
CA GLU A 78 6.71 15.20 -5.58
C GLU A 78 6.72 13.76 -6.07
N PHE A 79 6.61 12.79 -5.16
CA PHE A 79 6.50 11.38 -5.49
C PHE A 79 5.26 11.05 -6.32
N ALA A 80 4.15 11.76 -6.10
CA ALA A 80 2.90 11.55 -6.80
C ALA A 80 2.80 12.26 -8.18
N ALA A 81 3.76 13.13 -8.52
CA ALA A 81 3.75 13.94 -9.74
C ALA A 81 4.39 13.20 -10.93
#